data_AF-A0AAW2Q7T0-F1
#
_entry.id   AF-A0AAW2Q7T0-F1
#
_cell.length_a   1.000
_cell.length_b   1.000
_cell.length_c   1.000
_cell.angle_alpha   90.00
_cell.angle_beta   90.00
_cell.angle_gamma   90.00
#
_symmetry.space_group_name_H-M   'P 1'
#
loop_
_entity.id
_entity.type
_entity.pdbx_description
1 polymer ?
#
loop_
_entity_poly.entity_id
_entity_poly.type
_entity_poly.pdbx_seq_one_letter_code
_entity_poly.pdbx_strand_id
1 'polypeptide(L)'
;MTIRASFNSIFLGGIDRLLPLMQESFPELGLVREDCTEMSWIQSILYFAGFPIESREVLLNRTQPSVRYFKAKSDYVQKPIPEYGLEGIWRLFYEPEAEEAEVILSPYGGRMDEISESAIPFPHRIGNLYKIQHLVYWEEEEAQNSDRYVSWIRRLYSYMAPYVSKFPRAAYINYRDLDIGVNNNEGKISYARASVWGIKYFKNNFDRLVRVKTAVDPKNFFRNEQSIPSRWTKKDD
;
A
#
# COMPACT_ATOMS: atom_id res chain seq x y z
N MET A 1 19.47 18.34 -2.22
CA MET A 1 18.45 17.33 -1.88
C MET A 1 19.12 15.97 -2.01
N THR A 2 19.02 15.12 -1.00
CA THR A 2 19.66 13.79 -0.99
C THR A 2 18.58 12.75 -0.73
N ILE A 3 18.53 11.71 -1.55
CA ILE A 3 17.59 10.61 -1.37
C ILE A 3 18.12 9.70 -0.26
N ARG A 4 17.28 9.38 0.72
CA ARG A 4 17.61 8.49 1.82
C ARG A 4 16.91 7.15 1.64
N ALA A 5 17.67 6.07 1.58
CA ALA A 5 17.15 4.72 1.75
C ALA A 5 17.27 4.33 3.23
N SER A 6 16.20 3.82 3.84
CA SER A 6 16.21 3.31 5.22
C SER A 6 15.71 1.87 5.25
N PHE A 7 16.45 0.98 5.91
CA PHE A 7 16.13 -0.44 6.03
C PHE A 7 15.71 -0.75 7.47
N ASN A 8 14.42 -0.57 7.75
CA ASN A 8 13.86 -0.89 9.07
C ASN A 8 13.40 -2.37 9.09
N SER A 9 13.75 -3.12 10.13
CA SER A 9 13.47 -4.55 10.20
C SER A 9 12.94 -4.98 11.57
N ILE A 10 12.20 -6.09 11.57
CA ILE A 10 11.84 -6.82 12.78
C ILE A 10 12.28 -8.27 12.59
N PHE A 11 12.98 -8.80 13.59
CA PHE A 11 13.39 -10.20 13.62
C PHE A 11 12.85 -10.85 14.88
N LEU A 12 12.12 -11.96 14.72
CA LEU A 12 11.55 -12.70 15.86
C LEU A 12 12.59 -13.67 16.44
N GLY A 13 13.61 -13.10 17.07
CA GLY A 13 14.73 -13.82 17.67
C GLY A 13 15.79 -12.85 18.19
N GLY A 14 16.87 -13.40 18.75
CA GLY A 14 18.00 -12.61 19.24
C GLY A 14 19.01 -12.23 18.15
N ILE A 15 19.82 -11.21 18.43
CA ILE A 15 20.86 -10.66 17.55
C ILE A 15 21.86 -11.75 17.11
N ASP A 16 22.18 -12.70 18.00
CA ASP A 16 23.13 -13.78 17.70
C ASP A 16 22.62 -14.74 16.62
N ARG A 17 21.31 -14.75 16.33
CA ARG A 17 20.72 -15.46 15.18
C ARG A 17 20.51 -14.55 13.98
N LEU A 18 20.27 -13.25 14.20
CA LEU A 18 20.06 -12.27 13.15
C LEU A 18 21.34 -12.01 12.35
N LEU A 19 22.47 -11.72 13.03
CA LEU A 19 23.70 -11.32 12.35
C LEU A 19 24.24 -12.41 11.42
N PRO A 20 24.33 -13.70 11.81
CA PRO A 20 24.76 -14.75 10.89
C PRO A 20 23.82 -14.90 9.69
N LEU A 21 22.50 -14.80 9.92
CA LEU A 21 21.50 -14.89 8.85
C LEU A 21 21.64 -13.74 7.84
N MET A 22 21.85 -12.51 8.32
CA MET A 22 22.06 -11.35 7.45
C MET A 22 23.38 -11.44 6.70
N GLN A 23 24.44 -11.94 7.33
CA GLN A 23 25.72 -12.18 6.66
C GLN A 23 25.61 -13.24 5.56
N GLU A 24 24.75 -14.24 5.73
CA GLU A 24 24.49 -15.28 4.74
C GLU A 24 23.58 -14.80 3.60
N SER A 25 22.49 -14.09 3.94
CA SER A 25 21.39 -13.82 3.00
C SER A 25 21.36 -12.42 2.42
N PHE A 26 21.95 -11.43 3.10
CA PHE A 26 21.98 -10.03 2.65
C PHE A 26 23.19 -9.25 3.20
N PRO A 27 24.43 -9.71 2.90
CA PRO A 27 25.65 -9.10 3.42
C PRO A 27 25.87 -7.66 2.93
N GLU A 28 25.30 -7.28 1.78
CA GLU A 28 25.44 -5.95 1.19
C GLU A 28 24.85 -4.83 2.06
N LEU A 29 23.91 -5.16 2.96
CA LEU A 29 23.38 -4.20 3.92
C LEU A 29 24.44 -3.79 4.96
N GLY A 30 25.42 -4.64 5.23
CA GLY A 30 26.50 -4.37 6.18
C GLY A 30 26.01 -4.23 7.63
N LEU A 31 24.93 -4.91 8.01
CA LEU A 31 24.33 -4.82 9.34
C LEU A 31 25.32 -5.25 10.43
N VAL A 32 25.57 -4.36 11.39
CA VAL A 32 26.41 -4.66 12.57
C VAL A 32 25.58 -4.73 13.86
N ARG A 33 26.21 -5.18 14.95
CA ARG A 33 25.53 -5.34 16.24
C ARG A 33 25.02 -4.01 16.77
N GLU A 34 25.76 -2.93 16.52
CA GLU A 34 25.47 -1.57 16.97
C GLU A 34 24.21 -0.99 16.33
N ASP A 35 23.81 -1.50 15.17
CA ASP A 35 22.56 -1.12 14.49
C ASP A 35 21.33 -1.83 15.06
N CYS A 36 21.54 -2.87 15.88
CA CYS A 36 20.48 -3.74 16.36
C CYS A 36 20.08 -3.36 17.80
N THR A 37 18.77 -3.32 18.07
CA THR A 37 18.25 -3.16 19.42
C THR A 37 17.28 -4.29 19.75
N GLU A 38 17.62 -5.12 20.73
CA GLU A 38 16.69 -6.13 21.24
C GLU A 38 15.65 -5.47 22.15
N MET A 39 14.38 -5.80 21.90
CA MET A 39 13.27 -5.27 22.66
C MET A 39 12.09 -6.25 22.63
N SER A 40 11.14 -6.06 23.55
CA SER A 40 9.90 -6.83 23.53
C SER A 40 9.06 -6.49 22.29
N TRP A 41 8.13 -7.39 21.92
CA TRP A 41 7.24 -7.15 20.78
C TRP A 41 6.46 -5.84 20.90
N ILE A 42 5.93 -5.50 22.08
CA ILE A 42 5.18 -4.24 22.27
C ILE A 42 6.07 -2.99 22.12
N GLN A 43 7.34 -3.10 22.49
CA GLN A 43 8.33 -2.03 22.29
C GLN A 43 8.65 -1.84 20.80
N SER A 44 8.70 -2.92 20.01
CA SER A 44 8.87 -2.80 18.56
C SER A 44 7.70 -2.06 17.89
N ILE A 45 6.47 -2.18 18.42
CA ILE A 45 5.33 -1.41 17.92
C ILE A 45 5.56 0.10 18.11
N LEU A 46 6.08 0.51 19.28
CA LEU A 46 6.43 1.91 19.55
C LEU A 46 7.55 2.40 18.63
N TYR A 47 8.59 1.59 18.43
CA TYR A 47 9.70 1.89 17.52
C TYR A 47 9.22 2.16 16.09
N PHE A 48 8.40 1.26 15.52
CA PHE A 48 7.86 1.44 14.16
C PHE A 48 6.84 2.58 14.05
N ALA A 49 6.19 2.95 15.15
CA ALA A 49 5.29 4.10 15.21
C ALA A 49 6.03 5.44 15.42
N GLY A 50 7.35 5.42 15.61
CA GLY A 50 8.16 6.62 15.86
C GLY A 50 7.99 7.20 17.27
N PHE A 51 7.49 6.42 18.23
CA PHE A 51 7.35 6.83 19.63
C PHE A 51 8.55 6.42 20.48
N PRO A 52 8.81 7.11 21.60
CA PRO A 52 9.75 6.62 22.62
C PRO A 52 9.35 5.22 23.11
N ILE A 53 10.34 4.33 23.24
CA ILE A 53 10.15 2.90 23.47
C ILE A 53 9.58 2.60 24.88
N GLU A 54 9.76 3.54 25.82
CA GLU A 54 9.28 3.44 27.19
C GLU A 54 7.80 3.84 27.34
N SER A 55 7.23 4.56 26.38
CA SER A 55 5.93 5.25 26.51
C SER A 55 4.73 4.40 26.03
N ARG A 56 4.49 3.24 26.63
CA ARG A 56 3.44 2.30 26.17
C ARG A 56 2.02 2.88 26.22
N GLU A 57 1.76 3.77 27.16
CA GLU A 57 0.46 4.43 27.37
C GLU A 57 0.07 5.30 26.16
N VAL A 58 1.04 5.72 25.35
CA VAL A 58 0.78 6.47 24.11
C VAL A 58 -0.10 5.67 23.14
N LEU A 59 -0.04 4.33 23.18
CA LEU A 59 -0.87 3.46 22.34
C LEU A 59 -2.36 3.51 22.70
N LEU A 60 -2.71 4.03 23.89
CA LEU A 60 -4.09 4.27 24.30
C LEU A 60 -4.62 5.63 23.81
N ASN A 61 -3.73 6.51 23.33
CA ASN A 61 -4.11 7.82 22.82
C ASN A 61 -4.77 7.70 21.45
N ARG A 62 -5.97 8.30 21.31
CA ARG A 62 -6.75 8.30 20.06
C ARG A 62 -6.64 9.60 19.27
N THR A 63 -5.82 10.54 19.75
CA THR A 63 -5.56 11.81 19.09
C THR A 63 -4.41 11.65 18.12
N GLN A 64 -4.65 11.93 16.84
CA GLN A 64 -3.61 11.93 15.81
C GLN A 64 -2.68 13.14 16.03
N PRO A 65 -1.37 12.95 16.30
CA PRO A 65 -0.49 14.04 16.70
C PRO A 65 -0.12 14.99 15.54
N SER A 66 -0.18 14.53 14.30
CA SER A 66 0.06 15.33 13.10
C SER A 66 -0.91 14.91 12.00
N VAL A 67 -1.70 15.87 11.51
CA VAL A 67 -2.60 15.70 10.37
C VAL A 67 -1.99 16.46 9.20
N ARG A 68 -1.35 15.73 8.29
CA ARG A 68 -0.85 16.26 7.03
C ARG A 68 -1.79 15.89 5.90
N TYR A 69 -1.82 16.71 4.86
CA TYR A 69 -2.47 16.33 3.61
C TYR A 69 -1.56 15.37 2.87
N PHE A 70 -2.15 14.39 2.17
CA PHE A 70 -1.38 13.43 1.40
C PHE A 70 -2.16 12.87 0.23
N LYS A 71 -1.41 12.36 -0.76
CA LYS A 71 -1.92 11.48 -1.80
C LYS A 71 -1.13 10.18 -1.75
N ALA A 72 -1.85 9.06 -1.79
CA ALA A 72 -1.26 7.72 -1.77
C ALA A 72 -1.64 6.93 -3.02
N LYS A 73 -0.75 6.01 -3.42
CA LYS A 73 -0.97 4.97 -4.45
C LYS A 73 -0.28 3.69 -4.03
N SER A 74 -0.63 2.56 -4.65
CA SER A 74 0.04 1.29 -4.36
C SER A 74 0.22 0.41 -5.57
N ASP A 75 1.28 -0.39 -5.53
CA ASP A 75 1.62 -1.39 -6.53
C ASP A 75 2.06 -2.68 -5.86
N TYR A 76 2.09 -3.76 -6.65
CA TYR A 76 2.74 -5.01 -6.28
C TYR A 76 3.79 -5.34 -7.32
N VAL A 77 4.97 -5.78 -6.86
CA VAL A 77 6.09 -6.16 -7.73
C VAL A 77 6.18 -7.67 -7.78
N GLN A 78 6.30 -8.22 -8.99
CA GLN A 78 6.36 -9.66 -9.25
C GLN A 78 7.71 -10.10 -9.82
N LYS A 79 8.53 -9.15 -10.27
CA LYS A 79 9.89 -9.35 -10.78
C LYS A 79 10.76 -8.18 -10.28
N PRO A 80 12.04 -8.40 -9.95
CA PRO A 80 12.91 -7.32 -9.49
C PRO A 80 12.92 -6.14 -10.47
N ILE A 81 12.80 -4.93 -9.94
CA ILE A 81 12.94 -3.70 -10.72
C ILE A 81 14.44 -3.57 -11.08
N PRO A 82 14.79 -3.38 -12.35
CA PRO A 82 16.18 -3.19 -12.74
C PRO A 82 16.73 -1.87 -12.19
N GLU A 83 18.05 -1.76 -12.05
CA GLU A 83 18.72 -0.57 -11.49
C GLU A 83 18.31 0.73 -12.20
N TYR A 84 18.28 0.74 -13.54
CA TYR A 84 17.82 1.91 -14.31
C TYR A 84 16.35 2.29 -14.03
N GLY A 85 15.54 1.33 -13.55
CA GLY A 85 14.18 1.58 -13.07
C GLY A 85 14.18 2.33 -11.75
N LEU A 86 15.11 2.00 -10.84
CA LEU A 86 15.29 2.72 -9.58
C LEU A 86 15.88 4.12 -9.82
N GLU A 87 16.84 4.26 -10.74
CA GLU A 87 17.41 5.55 -11.12
C GLU A 87 16.37 6.54 -11.65
N GLY A 88 15.36 6.07 -12.39
CA GLY A 88 14.28 6.95 -12.83
C GLY A 88 13.34 7.38 -11.70
N ILE A 89 13.14 6.55 -10.68
CA ILE A 89 12.46 6.97 -9.44
C ILE A 89 13.27 8.09 -8.78
N TRP A 90 14.60 7.93 -8.67
CA TRP A 90 15.47 8.92 -8.06
C TRP A 90 15.40 10.28 -8.76
N ARG A 91 15.34 10.31 -10.08
CA ARG A 91 15.17 11.55 -10.85
C ARG A 91 13.90 12.31 -10.45
N LEU A 92 12.79 11.61 -10.24
CA LEU A 92 11.53 12.22 -9.77
C LEU A 92 11.63 12.70 -8.32
N PHE A 93 12.41 12.04 -7.48
CA PHE A 93 12.65 12.42 -6.09
C PHE A 93 13.53 13.67 -5.92
N TYR A 94 14.22 14.12 -6.98
CA TYR A 94 14.94 15.40 -6.98
C TYR A 94 14.04 16.60 -7.33
N GLU A 95 12.78 16.37 -7.70
CA GLU A 95 11.83 17.43 -7.98
C GLU A 95 11.34 18.08 -6.67
N PRO A 96 11.07 19.40 -6.63
CA PRO A 96 10.66 20.09 -5.41
C PRO A 96 9.40 19.49 -4.74
N GLU A 97 8.46 18.98 -5.54
CA GLU A 97 7.24 18.35 -5.04
C GLU A 97 7.49 17.05 -4.26
N ALA A 98 8.70 16.49 -4.35
CA ALA A 98 9.08 15.24 -3.70
C ALA A 98 9.74 15.42 -2.33
N GLU A 99 9.80 16.64 -1.79
CA GLU A 99 10.49 16.93 -0.52
C GLU A 99 10.01 16.05 0.63
N GLU A 100 8.69 15.88 0.74
CA GLU A 100 8.05 15.02 1.73
C GLU A 100 7.42 13.79 1.04
N ALA A 101 8.04 13.27 -0.02
CA ALA A 101 7.60 12.05 -0.68
C ALA A 101 8.27 10.80 -0.12
N GLU A 102 7.50 9.70 -0.10
CA GLU A 102 7.96 8.41 0.38
C GLU A 102 7.57 7.29 -0.58
N VAL A 103 8.48 6.33 -0.72
CA VAL A 103 8.21 5.05 -1.40
C VAL A 103 8.56 3.93 -0.42
N ILE A 104 7.55 3.26 0.09
CA ILE A 104 7.68 2.21 1.11
C ILE A 104 7.56 0.84 0.44
N LEU A 105 8.60 0.03 0.55
CA LEU A 105 8.63 -1.35 0.05
C LEU A 105 8.40 -2.31 1.22
N SER A 106 7.27 -3.03 1.21
CA SER A 106 6.95 -4.04 2.23
C SER A 106 7.15 -5.45 1.65
N PRO A 107 8.10 -6.25 2.18
CA PRO A 107 8.39 -7.58 1.66
C PRO A 107 7.19 -8.52 1.79
N TYR A 108 6.97 -9.33 0.75
CA TYR A 108 6.00 -10.43 0.73
C TYR A 108 6.77 -11.77 0.74
N GLY A 109 6.08 -12.89 0.53
CA GLY A 109 6.63 -14.23 0.75
C GLY A 109 6.21 -14.83 2.09
N GLY A 110 6.91 -15.89 2.51
CA GLY A 110 6.63 -16.60 3.75
C GLY A 110 5.15 -16.98 3.88
N ARG A 111 4.52 -16.64 5.01
CA ARG A 111 3.11 -16.97 5.25
C ARG A 111 2.14 -16.39 4.21
N MET A 112 2.50 -15.32 3.50
CA MET A 112 1.65 -14.73 2.46
C MET A 112 1.54 -15.61 1.21
N ASP A 113 2.54 -16.46 0.94
CA ASP A 113 2.55 -17.35 -0.23
C ASP A 113 1.77 -18.64 0.02
N GLU A 114 1.63 -19.04 1.28
CA GLU A 114 0.92 -20.26 1.69
C GLU A 114 -0.61 -20.09 1.67
N ILE A 115 -1.10 -18.86 1.74
CA ILE A 115 -2.53 -18.56 1.78
C ILE A 115 -3.07 -18.46 0.36
N SER A 116 -4.11 -19.22 0.04
CA SER A 116 -4.79 -19.13 -1.26
C SER A 116 -5.33 -17.72 -1.54
N GLU A 117 -5.19 -17.25 -2.78
CA GLU A 117 -5.73 -15.95 -3.22
C GLU A 117 -7.24 -15.81 -2.97
N SER A 118 -7.99 -16.92 -2.94
CA SER A 118 -9.45 -16.92 -2.73
C SER A 118 -9.91 -17.22 -1.31
N ALA A 119 -8.96 -17.43 -0.38
CA ALA A 119 -9.27 -17.73 1.03
C ALA A 119 -10.08 -16.61 1.69
N ILE A 120 -9.74 -15.36 1.39
CA ILE A 120 -10.42 -14.14 1.84
C ILE A 120 -10.46 -13.13 0.69
N PRO A 121 -11.18 -11.99 0.80
CA PRO A 121 -11.28 -11.02 -0.29
C PRO A 121 -9.94 -10.48 -0.80
N PHE A 122 -8.96 -10.30 0.09
CA PHE A 122 -7.61 -9.83 -0.25
C PHE A 122 -6.83 -10.91 -1.02
N PRO A 123 -6.51 -10.67 -2.31
CA PRO A 123 -6.06 -11.72 -3.23
C PRO A 123 -4.54 -11.74 -3.45
N HIS A 124 -3.81 -10.73 -2.99
CA HIS A 124 -2.40 -10.54 -3.36
C HIS A 124 -1.51 -11.43 -2.49
N ARG A 125 -1.29 -12.67 -2.95
CA ARG A 125 -0.59 -13.74 -2.22
C ARG A 125 0.68 -14.13 -2.96
N ILE A 126 0.87 -15.43 -3.20
CA ILE A 126 1.97 -16.01 -3.96
C ILE A 126 2.26 -15.27 -5.27
N GLY A 127 3.54 -15.13 -5.60
CA GLY A 127 4.02 -14.48 -6.81
C GLY A 127 4.20 -12.96 -6.72
N ASN A 128 3.92 -12.35 -5.56
CA ASN A 128 4.29 -10.96 -5.27
C ASN A 128 5.54 -10.94 -4.39
N LEU A 129 6.61 -10.29 -4.85
CA LEU A 129 7.86 -10.13 -4.10
C LEU A 129 7.71 -9.12 -2.97
N TYR A 130 7.02 -8.01 -3.24
CA TYR A 130 6.73 -6.96 -2.27
C TYR A 130 5.59 -6.05 -2.76
N LYS A 131 4.97 -5.35 -1.81
CA LYS A 131 4.03 -4.24 -2.07
C LYS A 131 4.79 -2.93 -2.02
N ILE A 132 4.48 -2.00 -2.92
CA ILE A 132 4.94 -0.62 -2.86
C ILE A 132 3.78 0.27 -2.42
N GLN A 133 4.04 1.18 -1.48
CA GLN A 133 3.20 2.34 -1.22
C GLN A 133 3.94 3.58 -1.68
N HIS A 134 3.33 4.36 -2.57
CA HIS A 134 3.81 5.67 -3.01
C HIS A 134 3.04 6.73 -2.23
N LEU A 135 3.74 7.70 -1.68
CA LEU A 135 3.19 8.78 -0.87
C LEU A 135 3.83 10.10 -1.25
N VAL A 136 3.04 11.16 -1.16
CA VAL A 136 3.54 12.53 -1.12
C VAL A 136 2.69 13.28 -0.11
N TYR A 137 3.36 13.96 0.82
CA TYR A 137 2.76 14.77 1.86
C TYR A 137 2.93 16.26 1.55
N TRP A 138 2.02 17.08 2.06
CA TRP A 138 2.15 18.53 2.08
C TRP A 138 1.38 19.13 3.26
N GLU A 139 1.77 20.32 3.67
CA GLU A 139 1.17 21.03 4.79
C GLU A 139 -0.08 21.82 4.37
N GLU A 140 -0.89 22.24 5.34
CA GLU A 140 -2.17 22.92 5.10
C GLU A 140 -1.99 24.24 4.31
N GLU A 141 -0.91 24.97 4.58
CA GLU A 141 -0.58 26.22 3.91
C GLU A 141 -0.39 26.05 2.40
N GLU A 142 -0.04 24.84 1.97
CA GLU A 142 0.18 24.49 0.57
C GLU A 142 -1.02 23.82 -0.10
N ALA A 143 -2.14 23.64 0.62
CA ALA A 143 -3.31 22.94 0.12
C ALA A 143 -3.88 23.55 -1.18
N GLN A 144 -3.76 24.87 -1.35
CA GLN A 144 -4.15 25.58 -2.58
C GLN A 144 -3.35 25.12 -3.81
N ASN A 145 -2.14 24.59 -3.62
CA ASN A 145 -1.26 24.09 -4.67
C ASN A 145 -1.24 22.55 -4.75
N SER A 146 -2.20 21.87 -4.10
CA SER A 146 -2.23 20.40 -3.99
C SER A 146 -2.15 19.65 -5.34
N ASP A 147 -2.61 20.26 -6.43
CA ASP A 147 -2.52 19.70 -7.78
C ASP A 147 -1.09 19.37 -8.23
N ARG A 148 -0.07 20.11 -7.77
CA ARG A 148 1.33 19.82 -8.13
C ARG A 148 1.80 18.49 -7.55
N TYR A 149 1.46 18.22 -6.29
CA TYR A 149 1.79 16.98 -5.58
C TYR A 149 1.03 15.80 -6.16
N VAL A 150 -0.27 15.98 -6.41
CA VAL A 150 -1.11 14.97 -7.05
C VAL A 150 -0.61 14.65 -8.46
N SER A 151 -0.19 15.66 -9.24
CA SER A 151 0.42 15.49 -10.55
C SER A 151 1.74 14.72 -10.44
N TRP A 152 2.60 15.09 -9.49
CA TRP A 152 3.89 14.43 -9.25
C TRP A 152 3.73 12.93 -8.98
N ILE A 153 2.88 12.54 -8.01
CA ILE A 153 2.68 11.13 -7.69
C ILE A 153 2.00 10.35 -8.83
N ARG A 154 1.17 11.01 -9.66
CA ARG A 154 0.63 10.41 -10.89
C ARG A 154 1.72 10.17 -11.94
N ARG A 155 2.72 11.05 -12.07
CA ARG A 155 3.91 10.82 -12.92
C ARG A 155 4.73 9.65 -12.41
N LEU A 156 5.04 9.62 -11.10
CA LEU A 156 5.74 8.49 -10.46
C LEU A 156 5.01 7.16 -10.69
N TYR A 157 3.70 7.13 -10.41
CA TYR A 157 2.91 5.92 -10.61
C TYR A 157 2.84 5.51 -12.09
N SER A 158 2.77 6.46 -13.02
CA SER A 158 2.81 6.14 -14.46
C SER A 158 4.17 5.58 -14.88
N TYR A 159 5.26 6.17 -14.38
CA TYR A 159 6.62 5.69 -14.60
C TYR A 159 6.82 4.25 -14.10
N MET A 160 6.18 3.88 -12.99
CA MET A 160 6.29 2.54 -12.39
C MET A 160 5.51 1.45 -13.14
N ALA A 161 4.60 1.80 -14.05
CA ALA A 161 3.72 0.86 -14.76
C ALA A 161 4.42 -0.36 -15.42
N PRO A 162 5.59 -0.24 -16.08
CA PRO A 162 6.24 -1.37 -16.73
C PRO A 162 6.97 -2.32 -15.74
N TYR A 163 7.21 -1.89 -14.49
CA TYR A 163 8.02 -2.63 -13.51
C TYR A 163 7.18 -3.37 -12.46
N VAL A 164 5.88 -3.13 -12.44
CA VAL A 164 4.95 -3.66 -11.44
C VAL A 164 3.98 -4.67 -12.08
N SER A 165 3.12 -5.27 -11.26
CA SER A 165 2.09 -6.20 -11.72
C SER A 165 1.25 -5.60 -12.85
N LYS A 166 0.81 -6.46 -13.77
CA LYS A 166 -0.02 -6.10 -14.92
C LYS A 166 -1.07 -7.17 -15.16
N PHE A 167 -2.18 -6.77 -15.77
CA PHE A 167 -3.33 -7.63 -16.10
C PHE A 167 -3.94 -8.41 -14.91
N PRO A 168 -4.46 -7.71 -13.88
CA PRO A 168 -4.54 -6.27 -13.71
C PRO A 168 -3.30 -5.69 -13.00
N ARG A 169 -3.08 -4.38 -13.14
CA ARG A 169 -2.19 -3.65 -12.24
C ARG A 169 -2.82 -3.60 -10.85
N ALA A 170 -2.29 -4.41 -9.94
CA ALA A 170 -2.85 -4.65 -8.61
C ALA A 170 -2.70 -3.44 -7.69
N ALA A 171 -3.70 -3.22 -6.83
CA ALA A 171 -3.73 -2.16 -5.84
C ALA A 171 -4.27 -2.69 -4.51
N TYR A 172 -3.99 -1.99 -3.40
CA TYR A 172 -4.49 -2.35 -2.08
C TYR A 172 -5.68 -1.48 -1.65
N ILE A 173 -6.81 -2.12 -1.30
CA ILE A 173 -8.07 -1.42 -0.99
C ILE A 173 -7.97 -0.41 0.17
N ASN A 174 -7.13 -0.69 1.19
CA ASN A 174 -6.96 0.23 2.33
C ASN A 174 -6.12 1.47 1.97
N TYR A 175 -5.47 1.48 0.79
CA TYR A 175 -4.86 2.67 0.21
C TYR A 175 -5.72 3.15 -0.95
N ARG A 176 -6.95 3.55 -0.61
CA ARG A 176 -8.01 3.86 -1.56
C ARG A 176 -7.56 4.94 -2.55
N ASP A 177 -7.52 4.59 -3.84
CA ASP A 177 -7.16 5.50 -4.92
C ASP A 177 -8.34 5.67 -5.89
N LEU A 178 -8.94 6.86 -5.93
CA LEU A 178 -10.02 7.14 -6.88
C LEU A 178 -9.53 7.26 -8.34
N ASP A 179 -8.22 7.45 -8.56
CA ASP A 179 -7.65 7.61 -9.90
C ASP A 179 -7.70 6.30 -10.72
N ILE A 180 -7.82 5.13 -10.06
CA ILE A 180 -7.93 3.84 -10.77
C ILE A 180 -9.36 3.51 -11.23
N GLY A 181 -10.31 4.41 -10.97
CA GLY A 181 -11.69 4.35 -11.42
C GLY A 181 -12.70 4.55 -10.30
N VAL A 182 -13.83 5.15 -10.64
CA VAL A 182 -14.96 5.36 -9.72
C VAL A 182 -16.27 4.88 -10.35
N ASN A 183 -17.22 4.58 -9.48
CA ASN A 183 -18.63 4.40 -9.82
C ASN A 183 -19.24 5.73 -10.28
N ASN A 184 -20.47 5.69 -10.81
CA ASN A 184 -21.21 6.92 -11.10
C ASN A 184 -21.59 7.60 -9.79
N ASN A 185 -21.51 8.94 -9.75
CA ASN A 185 -21.95 9.73 -8.60
C ASN A 185 -23.48 9.70 -8.43
N GLU A 186 -24.21 9.51 -9.53
CA GLU A 186 -25.66 9.44 -9.56
C GLU A 186 -26.14 8.20 -10.32
N GLY A 187 -27.26 7.65 -9.86
CA GLY A 187 -27.92 6.50 -10.49
C GLY A 187 -27.28 5.15 -10.17
N LYS A 188 -27.58 4.15 -11.02
CA LYS A 188 -27.23 2.75 -10.78
C LYS A 188 -25.73 2.50 -11.00
N ILE A 189 -25.10 1.79 -10.08
CA ILE A 189 -23.69 1.38 -10.22
C ILE A 189 -23.60 0.19 -11.18
N SER A 190 -22.89 0.37 -12.30
CA SER A 190 -22.67 -0.68 -13.29
C SER A 190 -21.55 -1.63 -12.86
N TYR A 191 -21.81 -2.94 -12.96
CA TYR A 191 -20.79 -3.98 -12.77
C TYR A 191 -19.57 -3.76 -13.67
N ALA A 192 -19.78 -3.48 -14.96
CA ALA A 192 -18.70 -3.31 -15.93
C ALA A 192 -17.80 -2.11 -15.59
N ARG A 193 -18.38 -1.02 -15.07
CA ARG A 193 -17.61 0.13 -14.61
C ARG A 193 -16.85 -0.19 -13.33
N ALA A 194 -17.52 -0.83 -12.37
CA ALA A 194 -16.91 -1.19 -11.10
C ALA A 194 -15.79 -2.23 -11.27
N SER A 195 -15.89 -3.14 -12.23
CA SER A 195 -14.87 -4.16 -12.46
C SER A 195 -13.52 -3.56 -12.88
N VAL A 196 -13.48 -2.36 -13.47
CA VAL A 196 -12.22 -1.69 -13.86
C VAL A 196 -11.28 -1.48 -12.67
N TRP A 197 -11.83 -0.98 -11.55
CA TRP A 197 -11.08 -0.81 -10.31
C TRP A 197 -11.17 -2.05 -9.41
N GLY A 198 -12.30 -2.76 -9.43
CA GLY A 198 -12.59 -3.90 -8.57
C GLY A 198 -11.59 -5.05 -8.73
N ILE A 199 -11.24 -5.39 -9.97
CA ILE A 199 -10.25 -6.44 -10.24
C ILE A 199 -8.83 -6.04 -9.82
N LYS A 200 -8.52 -4.73 -9.75
CA LYS A 200 -7.21 -4.26 -9.26
C LYS A 200 -7.07 -4.52 -7.76
N TYR A 201 -8.14 -4.30 -6.99
CA TYR A 201 -8.15 -4.56 -5.55
C TYR A 201 -8.35 -6.04 -5.20
N PHE A 202 -9.22 -6.75 -5.92
CA PHE A 202 -9.73 -8.05 -5.50
C PHE A 202 -9.43 -9.20 -6.49
N LYS A 203 -8.77 -8.93 -7.63
CA LYS A 203 -8.50 -9.91 -8.69
C LYS A 203 -9.76 -10.75 -8.97
N ASN A 204 -9.63 -12.07 -8.99
CA ASN A 204 -10.70 -13.02 -9.26
C ASN A 204 -11.77 -13.08 -8.14
N ASN A 205 -11.52 -12.48 -6.97
CA ASN A 205 -12.49 -12.47 -5.87
C ASN A 205 -13.62 -11.44 -6.07
N PHE A 206 -13.47 -10.50 -7.01
CA PHE A 206 -14.44 -9.43 -7.22
C PHE A 206 -15.85 -9.97 -7.53
N ASP A 207 -15.96 -11.00 -8.36
CA ASP A 207 -17.24 -11.61 -8.74
C ASP A 207 -17.97 -12.20 -7.53
N ARG A 208 -17.23 -12.89 -6.65
CA ARG A 208 -17.78 -13.45 -5.41
C ARG A 208 -18.27 -12.35 -4.49
N LEU A 209 -17.51 -11.25 -4.40
CA LEU A 209 -17.89 -10.08 -3.60
C LEU A 209 -19.18 -9.43 -4.09
N VAL A 210 -19.33 -9.28 -5.41
CA VAL A 210 -20.57 -8.76 -6.03
C VAL A 210 -21.76 -9.65 -5.72
N ARG A 211 -21.61 -10.99 -5.75
CA ARG A 211 -22.69 -11.92 -5.38
C ARG A 211 -23.12 -11.75 -3.93
N VAL A 212 -22.15 -11.67 -3.00
CA VAL A 212 -22.45 -11.44 -1.58
C VAL A 212 -23.15 -10.10 -1.39
N LYS A 213 -22.60 -9.02 -1.96
CA LYS A 213 -23.19 -7.67 -1.91
C LYS A 213 -24.64 -7.65 -2.42
N THR A 214 -24.91 -8.35 -3.51
CA THR A 214 -26.26 -8.48 -4.07
C THR A 214 -27.23 -9.16 -3.10
N ALA A 215 -26.78 -10.18 -2.38
CA ALA A 215 -27.63 -10.93 -1.45
C ALA A 215 -27.89 -10.14 -0.15
N VAL A 216 -26.89 -9.44 0.38
CA VAL A 216 -26.99 -8.78 1.70
C VAL A 216 -27.45 -7.33 1.62
N ASP A 217 -27.27 -6.66 0.49
CA ASP A 217 -27.68 -5.27 0.26
C ASP A 217 -28.15 -5.06 -1.20
N PRO A 218 -29.29 -5.67 -1.59
CA PRO A 218 -29.78 -5.62 -2.97
C PRO A 218 -30.11 -4.20 -3.45
N LYS A 219 -30.55 -3.32 -2.53
CA LYS A 219 -30.86 -1.91 -2.82
C LYS A 219 -29.62 -1.01 -2.86
N ASN A 220 -28.44 -1.57 -2.59
CA ASN A 220 -27.16 -0.88 -2.59
C ASN A 220 -27.19 0.39 -1.70
N PHE A 221 -27.72 0.22 -0.49
CA PHE A 221 -27.79 1.26 0.52
C PHE A 221 -26.40 1.67 1.00
N PHE A 222 -25.55 0.68 1.32
CA PHE A 222 -24.17 0.93 1.75
C PHE A 222 -23.28 1.16 0.53
N ARG A 223 -23.08 2.42 0.15
CA ARG A 223 -22.31 2.78 -1.05
C ARG A 223 -21.41 3.99 -0.88
N ASN A 224 -20.38 4.02 -1.71
CA ASN A 224 -19.47 5.13 -1.96
C ASN A 224 -18.92 5.03 -3.41
N GLU A 225 -18.01 5.93 -3.78
CA GLU A 225 -17.42 6.08 -5.13
C GLU A 225 -16.70 4.82 -5.63
N GLN A 226 -16.32 3.89 -4.76
CA GLN A 226 -15.66 2.62 -5.10
C GLN A 226 -16.27 1.44 -4.32
N SER A 227 -17.58 1.51 -4.04
CA SER A 227 -18.30 0.42 -3.40
C SER A 227 -18.55 -0.71 -4.40
N ILE A 228 -18.46 -1.95 -3.93
CA ILE A 228 -18.83 -3.13 -4.72
C ILE A 228 -20.30 -2.98 -5.13
N PRO A 229 -20.67 -3.16 -6.41
CA PRO A 229 -22.04 -3.02 -6.85
C PRO A 229 -22.91 -4.22 -6.45
N SER A 230 -24.19 -3.98 -6.25
CA SER A 230 -25.22 -5.02 -6.25
C SER A 230 -25.68 -5.28 -7.68
N ARG A 231 -25.86 -6.55 -8.06
CA ARG A 231 -26.51 -6.90 -9.33
C ARG A 231 -28.01 -6.66 -9.19
N TRP A 232 -28.62 -6.17 -10.25
CA TRP A 232 -30.07 -6.07 -10.30
C TRP A 232 -30.69 -7.46 -10.27
N THR A 233 -31.62 -7.68 -9.35
CA THR A 233 -32.53 -8.83 -9.40
C THR A 233 -33.91 -8.32 -9.75
N LYS A 234 -34.54 -8.89 -10.78
CA LYS A 234 -35.85 -8.49 -11.33
C LYS A 234 -37.04 -8.68 -10.37
N LYS A 235 -36.80 -8.92 -9.08
CA LYS A 235 -37.82 -9.39 -8.13
C LYS A 235 -38.54 -8.30 -7.33
N ASP A 236 -38.17 -7.03 -7.49
CA ASP A 236 -38.65 -5.93 -6.64
C ASP A 236 -39.52 -4.88 -7.38
N ASP A 237 -40.25 -5.27 -8.43
CA ASP A 237 -41.35 -4.47 -9.01
C ASP A 237 -42.71 -5.05 -8.59
#